data_AF-A0A2R4FPV6-F1
#
_entry.id   AF-A0A2R4FPV6-F1
#
_cell.length_a   1.000
_cell.length_b   1.000
_cell.length_c   1.000
_cell.angle_alpha   90.00
_cell.angle_beta   90.00
_cell.angle_gamma   90.00
#
_symmetry.space_group_name_H-M   'P 1'
#
loop_
_entity.id
_entity.type
_entity.pdbx_description
1 polymer ?
#
loop_
_entity_poly.entity_id
_entity_poly.type
_entity_poly.pdbx_seq_one_letter_code
_entity_poly.pdbx_strand_id
1 'polypeptide(L)'
;MRPTAVLLAGLVVGLLVLPGAAIAAPAGPTQLGAADMALLSGVRLAGLWEMPAGQMAAEKGDSARVREIGAEIAKQHVELDQLTVEAANKLGVQLPSEPTAQQKGWITEMTNASGARFDRIFVDRLRAAHGAIFPVIGAVRAGTRNETVRTLAEQANGFVQTHMTLLESTGLVRYAELPPVVVPAPQDQSLAANAKANAEFGTGLNTTVIWAVLLGALALGGVATVRVFRGK
;
A
#
# COMPACT_ATOMS: atom_id res chain seq x y z
N MET A 1 -42.52 73.38 -18.52
CA MET A 1 -41.94 73.10 -17.19
C MET A 1 -41.63 71.60 -17.10
N ARG A 2 -40.52 71.19 -16.49
CA ARG A 2 -40.24 69.78 -16.10
C ARG A 2 -40.32 69.73 -14.57
N PRO A 3 -40.95 68.72 -13.95
CA PRO A 3 -40.24 67.49 -13.54
C PRO A 3 -41.10 66.22 -13.82
N THR A 4 -40.74 64.95 -13.55
CA THR A 4 -39.52 64.27 -13.04
C THR A 4 -39.44 62.86 -13.67
N ALA A 5 -38.42 62.06 -13.35
CA ALA A 5 -38.37 60.62 -13.66
C ALA A 5 -38.48 59.76 -12.39
N VAL A 6 -39.08 58.55 -12.49
CA VAL A 6 -38.85 57.42 -11.57
C VAL A 6 -38.85 56.12 -12.40
N LEU A 7 -37.88 55.25 -12.14
CA LEU A 7 -37.76 53.92 -12.78
C LEU A 7 -38.69 52.89 -12.12
N LEU A 8 -38.99 51.80 -12.83
CA LEU A 8 -38.61 50.44 -12.41
C LEU A 8 -39.02 49.41 -13.48
N ALA A 9 -38.05 48.96 -14.29
CA ALA A 9 -38.23 47.84 -15.20
C ALA A 9 -37.84 46.54 -14.49
N GLY A 10 -38.83 45.74 -14.09
CA GLY A 10 -38.61 44.41 -13.53
C GLY A 10 -38.37 43.37 -14.63
N LEU A 11 -37.12 43.17 -15.05
CA LEU A 11 -36.75 42.08 -15.95
C LEU A 11 -36.46 40.81 -15.15
N VAL A 12 -37.42 39.88 -15.10
CA VAL A 12 -37.21 38.54 -14.54
C VAL A 12 -36.36 37.71 -15.50
N VAL A 13 -35.06 37.61 -15.23
CA VAL A 13 -34.18 36.68 -15.93
C VAL A 13 -34.39 35.29 -15.35
N GLY A 14 -35.21 34.47 -16.02
CA GLY A 14 -35.35 33.05 -15.71
C GLY A 14 -34.05 32.31 -16.02
N LEU A 15 -33.31 31.92 -14.98
CA LEU A 15 -32.07 31.16 -15.14
C LEU A 15 -32.40 29.71 -15.55
N LEU A 16 -32.35 29.44 -16.86
CA LEU A 16 -32.60 28.11 -17.41
C LEU A 16 -31.40 27.18 -17.10
N VAL A 17 -31.43 26.50 -15.96
CA VAL A 17 -30.44 25.48 -15.61
C VAL A 17 -30.73 24.22 -16.42
N LEU A 18 -30.09 24.09 -17.58
CA LEU A 18 -30.03 22.82 -18.31
C LEU A 18 -29.11 21.86 -17.56
N PRO A 19 -29.52 20.60 -17.30
CA PRO A 19 -28.61 19.58 -16.80
C PRO A 19 -27.59 19.26 -17.89
N GLY A 20 -26.37 19.77 -17.74
CA GLY A 20 -25.27 19.44 -18.63
C GLY A 20 -24.98 17.94 -18.58
N ALA A 21 -25.23 17.24 -19.69
CA ALA A 21 -24.86 15.84 -19.81
C ALA A 21 -23.35 15.70 -19.63
N ALA A 22 -22.92 14.97 -18.61
CA ALA A 22 -21.52 14.64 -18.39
C ALA A 22 -21.06 13.71 -19.52
N ILE A 23 -20.53 14.30 -20.59
CA ILE A 23 -19.75 13.57 -21.59
C ILE A 23 -18.51 13.03 -20.91
N ALA A 24 -18.57 11.74 -20.53
CA ALA A 24 -17.42 11.02 -20.03
C ALA A 24 -16.32 11.09 -21.11
N ALA A 25 -15.21 11.76 -20.77
CA ALA A 25 -14.06 11.81 -21.65
C ALA A 25 -13.60 10.38 -21.95
N PRO A 26 -13.15 10.09 -23.19
CA PRO A 26 -12.63 8.76 -23.51
C PRO A 26 -11.49 8.42 -22.53
N ALA A 27 -11.50 7.20 -22.01
CA ALA A 27 -10.44 6.72 -21.14
C ALA A 27 -9.12 6.77 -21.92
N GLY A 28 -8.28 7.76 -21.58
CA GLY A 28 -6.92 7.85 -22.09
C GLY A 28 -6.10 6.62 -21.70
N PRO A 29 -4.88 6.46 -22.26
CA PRO A 29 -3.98 5.39 -21.85
C PRO A 29 -3.86 5.39 -20.32
N THR A 30 -4.04 4.22 -19.70
CA THR A 30 -4.09 4.07 -18.24
C THR A 30 -2.80 4.59 -17.60
N GLN A 31 -2.80 5.87 -17.21
CA GLN A 31 -1.68 6.50 -16.53
C GLN A 31 -1.56 5.91 -15.13
N LEU A 32 -0.77 4.84 -15.04
CA LEU A 32 -0.31 4.28 -13.78
C LEU A 32 0.69 5.26 -13.16
N GLY A 33 0.38 5.72 -11.96
CA GLY A 33 1.31 6.51 -11.17
C GLY A 33 2.44 5.63 -10.61
N ALA A 34 3.52 6.28 -10.14
CA ALA A 34 4.60 5.57 -9.45
C ALA A 34 4.09 4.74 -8.25
N ALA A 35 3.05 5.21 -7.56
CA ALA A 35 2.41 4.49 -6.46
C ALA A 35 1.65 3.23 -6.92
N ASP A 36 1.02 3.25 -8.09
CA ASP A 36 0.32 2.08 -8.66
C ASP A 36 1.33 0.97 -9.00
N MET A 37 2.45 1.34 -9.64
CA MET A 37 3.54 0.41 -9.95
C MET A 37 4.26 -0.09 -8.70
N ALA A 38 4.38 0.74 -7.66
CA ALA A 38 4.94 0.34 -6.37
C ALA A 38 4.06 -0.69 -5.66
N LEU A 39 2.72 -0.56 -5.71
CA LEU A 39 1.81 -1.58 -5.17
C LEU A 39 1.94 -2.89 -5.93
N LEU A 40 1.80 -2.87 -7.26
CA LEU A 40 1.89 -4.08 -8.11
C LEU A 40 3.21 -4.83 -7.90
N SER A 41 4.33 -4.11 -7.91
CA SER A 41 5.66 -4.70 -7.68
C SER A 41 5.83 -5.17 -6.24
N GLY A 42 5.34 -4.42 -5.26
CA GLY A 42 5.46 -4.74 -3.84
C GLY A 42 4.68 -5.99 -3.44
N VAL A 43 3.43 -6.13 -3.90
CA VAL A 43 2.60 -7.32 -3.63
C VAL A 43 3.17 -8.56 -4.32
N ARG A 44 3.63 -8.44 -5.58
CA ARG A 44 4.35 -9.53 -6.25
C ARG A 44 5.60 -9.94 -5.48
N LEU A 45 6.43 -8.97 -5.08
CA LEU A 45 7.64 -9.25 -4.32
C LEU A 45 7.33 -9.90 -2.97
N ALA A 46 6.23 -9.54 -2.30
CA ALA A 46 5.77 -10.21 -1.09
C ALA A 46 5.45 -11.69 -1.35
N GLY A 47 4.58 -11.99 -2.33
CA GLY A 47 4.21 -13.37 -2.70
C GLY A 47 5.43 -14.26 -2.98
N LEU A 48 6.43 -13.74 -3.71
CA LEU A 48 7.65 -14.47 -4.09
C LEU A 48 8.51 -14.98 -2.91
N TRP A 49 8.37 -14.43 -1.69
CA TRP A 49 9.07 -14.95 -0.50
C TRP A 49 8.14 -15.43 0.61
N GLU A 50 6.91 -14.90 0.71
CA GLU A 50 5.96 -15.24 1.77
C GLU A 50 5.25 -16.58 1.50
N MET A 51 5.08 -16.98 0.23
CA MET A 51 4.64 -18.34 -0.12
C MET A 51 5.61 -19.42 0.40
N PRO A 52 6.91 -19.44 0.03
CA PRO A 52 7.84 -20.44 0.56
C PRO A 52 8.13 -20.27 2.06
N ALA A 53 8.03 -19.06 2.62
CA ALA A 53 8.13 -18.86 4.07
C ALA A 53 6.96 -19.53 4.83
N GLY A 54 5.73 -19.35 4.36
CA GLY A 54 4.55 -20.00 4.94
C GLY A 54 4.58 -21.52 4.79
N GLN A 55 5.06 -22.04 3.66
CA GLN A 55 5.30 -23.47 3.47
C GLN A 55 6.33 -24.02 4.47
N MET A 56 7.49 -23.37 4.62
CA MET A 56 8.46 -23.74 5.67
C MET A 56 7.84 -23.68 7.08
N ALA A 57 6.96 -22.71 7.36
CA ALA A 57 6.30 -22.63 8.65
C ALA A 57 5.29 -23.75 8.88
N ALA A 58 4.53 -24.14 7.86
CA ALA A 58 3.64 -25.31 7.90
C ALA A 58 4.40 -26.62 8.17
N GLU A 59 5.56 -26.79 7.52
CA GLU A 59 6.38 -28.00 7.59
C GLU A 59 7.17 -28.13 8.91
N LYS A 60 7.85 -27.06 9.34
CA LYS A 60 8.84 -27.10 10.44
C LYS A 60 8.67 -26.04 11.53
N GLY A 61 7.52 -25.37 11.58
CA GLY A 61 7.14 -24.58 12.74
C GLY A 61 7.10 -25.43 14.00
N ASP A 62 7.56 -24.90 15.13
CA ASP A 62 7.70 -25.56 16.42
C ASP A 62 6.35 -25.67 17.12
N SER A 63 5.65 -24.54 17.19
CA SER A 63 4.29 -24.45 17.72
C SER A 63 3.25 -24.90 16.70
N ALA A 64 2.17 -25.54 17.18
CA ALA A 64 1.03 -25.90 16.33
C ALA A 64 0.41 -24.67 15.65
N ARG A 65 0.38 -23.52 16.34
CA ARG A 65 -0.17 -22.29 15.79
C ARG A 65 0.67 -21.72 14.64
N VAL A 66 2.00 -21.75 14.72
CA VAL A 66 2.86 -21.30 13.60
C VAL A 66 2.72 -22.22 12.38
N ARG A 67 2.57 -23.53 12.57
CA ARG A 67 2.27 -24.45 11.45
C ARG A 67 0.93 -24.14 10.77
N GLU A 68 -0.11 -23.94 11.57
CA GLU A 68 -1.45 -23.58 11.08
C GLU A 68 -1.44 -22.25 10.31
N ILE A 69 -0.90 -21.18 10.90
CA ILE A 69 -0.87 -19.87 10.23
C ILE A 69 0.09 -19.83 9.04
N GLY A 70 1.16 -20.63 9.05
CA GLY A 70 2.07 -20.78 7.91
C GLY A 70 1.36 -21.33 6.67
N ALA A 71 0.55 -22.38 6.86
CA ALA A 71 -0.25 -22.98 5.79
C ALA A 71 -1.29 -22.00 5.23
N GLU A 72 -2.02 -21.29 6.10
CA GLU A 72 -3.06 -20.34 5.66
C GLU A 72 -2.47 -19.09 4.98
N ILE A 73 -1.37 -18.54 5.50
CA ILE A 73 -0.64 -17.42 4.86
C ILE A 73 -0.09 -17.85 3.50
N ALA A 74 0.52 -19.03 3.38
CA ALA A 74 1.01 -19.53 2.09
C ALA A 74 -0.12 -19.64 1.04
N LYS A 75 -1.27 -20.19 1.45
CA LYS A 75 -2.48 -20.30 0.61
C LYS A 75 -3.00 -18.92 0.18
N GLN A 76 -3.13 -17.97 1.09
CA GLN A 76 -3.62 -16.62 0.79
C GLN A 76 -2.63 -15.84 -0.10
N HIS A 77 -1.32 -16.06 0.03
CA HIS A 77 -0.34 -15.48 -0.90
C HIS A 77 -0.39 -16.09 -2.30
N VAL A 78 -0.76 -17.37 -2.47
CA VAL A 78 -1.00 -17.93 -3.81
C VAL A 78 -2.17 -17.22 -4.50
N GLU A 79 -3.26 -16.99 -3.78
CA GLU A 79 -4.44 -16.27 -4.30
C GLU A 79 -4.12 -14.79 -4.63
N LEU A 80 -3.46 -14.09 -3.71
CA LEU A 80 -3.07 -12.70 -3.92
C LEU A 80 -2.05 -12.52 -5.05
N ASP A 81 -1.14 -13.48 -5.24
CA ASP A 81 -0.18 -13.46 -6.35
C ASP A 81 -0.88 -13.63 -7.70
N GLN A 82 -1.86 -14.54 -7.80
CA GLN A 82 -2.70 -14.71 -8.99
C GLN A 82 -3.44 -13.41 -9.35
N LEU A 83 -4.12 -12.79 -8.38
CA LEU A 83 -4.81 -11.50 -8.56
C LEU A 83 -3.85 -10.38 -9.00
N THR A 84 -2.62 -10.39 -8.49
CA THR A 84 -1.58 -9.40 -8.86
C THR A 84 -1.09 -9.60 -10.30
N VAL A 85 -0.88 -10.86 -10.72
CA VAL A 85 -0.48 -11.22 -12.08
C VAL A 85 -1.61 -10.90 -13.08
N GLU A 86 -2.85 -11.21 -12.76
CA GLU A 86 -4.03 -10.85 -13.57
C GLU A 86 -4.16 -9.33 -13.75
N ALA A 87 -4.03 -8.58 -12.66
CA ALA A 87 -4.03 -7.13 -12.68
C ALA A 87 -2.91 -6.57 -13.58
N ALA A 88 -1.68 -7.08 -13.46
CA ALA A 88 -0.55 -6.66 -14.29
C ALA A 88 -0.74 -6.99 -15.77
N ASN A 89 -1.25 -8.18 -16.09
CA ASN A 89 -1.56 -8.60 -17.45
C ASN A 89 -2.62 -7.70 -18.09
N LYS A 90 -3.71 -7.39 -17.37
CA LYS A 90 -4.77 -6.46 -17.81
C LYS A 90 -4.25 -5.04 -18.05
N LEU A 91 -3.19 -4.65 -17.34
CA LEU A 91 -2.54 -3.34 -17.45
C LEU A 91 -1.36 -3.29 -18.43
N GLY A 92 -0.95 -4.44 -18.99
CA GLY A 92 0.20 -4.54 -19.89
C GLY A 92 1.55 -4.23 -19.23
N VAL A 93 1.68 -4.43 -17.91
CA VAL A 93 2.91 -4.12 -17.17
C VAL A 93 3.68 -5.35 -16.74
N GLN A 94 5.01 -5.23 -16.68
CA GLN A 94 5.89 -6.30 -16.21
C GLN A 94 5.99 -6.29 -14.68
N LEU A 95 6.08 -7.48 -14.11
CA LEU A 95 6.27 -7.72 -12.68
C LEU A 95 7.63 -8.38 -12.41
N PRO A 96 8.21 -8.22 -11.20
CA PRO A 96 9.35 -9.00 -10.76
C PRO A 96 9.07 -10.52 -10.82
N SER A 97 10.05 -11.29 -11.29
CA SER A 97 9.99 -12.76 -11.37
C SER A 97 10.74 -13.47 -10.23
N GLU A 98 11.59 -12.75 -9.50
CA GLU A 98 12.42 -13.30 -8.40
C GLU A 98 12.37 -12.42 -7.15
N PRO A 99 12.55 -12.98 -5.94
CA PRO A 99 12.72 -12.19 -4.73
C PRO A 99 14.00 -11.34 -4.79
N THR A 100 13.98 -10.18 -4.14
CA THR A 100 15.17 -9.34 -3.95
C THR A 100 16.26 -10.07 -3.17
N ALA A 101 17.51 -9.59 -3.25
CA ALA A 101 18.63 -10.13 -2.47
C ALA A 101 18.34 -10.13 -0.95
N GLN A 102 17.62 -9.13 -0.44
CA GLN A 102 17.21 -9.05 0.97
C GLN A 102 16.21 -10.16 1.32
N GLN A 103 15.20 -10.39 0.48
CA GLN A 103 14.21 -11.45 0.66
C GLN A 103 14.83 -12.85 0.54
N LYS A 104 15.75 -13.07 -0.41
CA LYS A 104 16.57 -14.29 -0.48
C LYS A 104 17.40 -14.50 0.80
N GLY A 105 17.84 -13.42 1.44
CA GLY A 105 18.45 -13.42 2.78
C GLY A 105 17.48 -13.87 3.88
N TRP A 106 16.24 -13.37 3.90
CA TRP A 106 15.22 -13.79 4.87
C TRP A 106 14.81 -15.27 4.69
N ILE A 107 14.67 -15.74 3.45
CA ILE A 107 14.45 -17.16 3.15
C ILE A 107 15.60 -17.98 3.74
N THR A 108 16.86 -17.63 3.43
CA THR A 108 18.06 -18.31 3.96
C THR A 108 18.10 -18.31 5.50
N GLU A 109 17.77 -17.19 6.14
CA GLU A 109 17.69 -17.06 7.61
C GLU A 109 16.67 -18.03 8.21
N MET A 110 15.48 -18.12 7.60
CA MET A 110 14.43 -19.08 7.99
C MET A 110 14.82 -20.52 7.69
N THR A 111 15.42 -20.82 6.53
CA THR A 111 15.91 -22.17 6.17
C THR A 111 16.87 -22.70 7.23
N ASN A 112 17.81 -21.87 7.68
CA ASN A 112 18.84 -22.23 8.67
C ASN A 112 18.35 -22.21 10.14
N ALA A 113 17.10 -21.81 10.40
CA ALA A 113 16.51 -21.80 11.74
C ALA A 113 15.63 -23.04 12.00
N SER A 114 15.51 -23.42 13.27
CA SER A 114 14.67 -24.52 13.75
C SER A 114 14.06 -24.22 15.13
N GLY A 115 13.02 -24.97 15.51
CA GLY A 115 12.33 -24.84 16.80
C GLY A 115 11.81 -23.43 17.07
N ALA A 116 11.64 -23.06 18.34
CA ALA A 116 11.22 -21.72 18.75
C ALA A 116 12.12 -20.55 18.26
N ARG A 117 13.27 -20.80 17.63
CA ARG A 117 14.01 -19.75 16.90
C ARG A 117 13.42 -19.51 15.51
N PHE A 118 13.02 -20.55 14.79
CA PHE A 118 12.33 -20.43 13.52
C PHE A 118 11.00 -19.67 13.68
N ASP A 119 10.16 -20.08 14.63
CA ASP A 119 8.84 -19.48 14.87
C ASP A 119 8.92 -17.95 15.07
N ARG A 120 9.90 -17.48 15.87
CA ARG A 120 10.14 -16.05 16.08
C ARG A 120 10.60 -15.34 14.81
N ILE A 121 11.57 -15.89 14.07
CA ILE A 121 12.06 -15.28 12.83
C ILE A 121 10.92 -15.17 11.80
N PHE A 122 10.12 -16.21 11.64
CA PHE A 122 8.95 -16.20 10.76
C PHE A 122 7.96 -15.10 11.15
N VAL A 123 7.52 -15.06 12.42
CA VAL A 123 6.54 -14.07 12.88
C VAL A 123 7.08 -12.64 12.80
N ASP A 124 8.31 -12.39 13.25
CA ASP A 124 8.93 -11.06 13.22
C ASP A 124 9.09 -10.54 11.78
N ARG A 125 9.56 -11.40 10.85
CA ARG A 125 9.79 -11.02 9.44
C ARG A 125 8.49 -10.66 8.73
N LEU A 126 7.48 -11.54 8.79
CA LEU A 126 6.21 -11.32 8.11
C LEU A 126 5.45 -10.15 8.73
N ARG A 127 5.41 -10.05 10.07
CA ARG A 127 4.64 -8.97 10.74
C ARG A 127 5.23 -7.59 10.46
N ALA A 128 6.55 -7.47 10.34
CA ALA A 128 7.21 -6.24 9.93
C ALA A 128 6.94 -5.90 8.45
N ALA A 129 6.97 -6.90 7.55
CA ALA A 129 6.67 -6.71 6.12
C ALA A 129 5.22 -6.25 5.91
N HIS A 130 4.24 -6.91 6.54
CA HIS A 130 2.83 -6.52 6.50
C HIS A 130 2.60 -5.12 7.07
N GLY A 131 3.25 -4.76 8.18
CA GLY A 131 3.20 -3.41 8.73
C GLY A 131 3.75 -2.33 7.79
N ALA A 132 4.76 -2.65 6.99
CA ALA A 132 5.36 -1.71 6.03
C ALA A 132 4.50 -1.51 4.76
N ILE A 133 3.87 -2.56 4.24
CA ILE A 133 3.07 -2.48 3.00
C ILE A 133 1.64 -1.97 3.24
N PHE A 134 1.05 -2.22 4.41
CA PHE A 134 -0.31 -1.79 4.77
C PHE A 134 -0.61 -0.29 4.49
N PRO A 135 0.19 0.69 4.94
CA PRO A 135 -0.06 2.10 4.62
C PRO A 135 0.09 2.43 3.13
N VAL A 136 0.92 1.70 2.37
CA VAL A 136 1.07 1.87 0.91
C VAL A 136 -0.20 1.41 0.20
N ILE A 137 -0.76 0.27 0.61
CA ILE A 137 -2.04 -0.25 0.09
C ILE A 137 -3.16 0.78 0.34
N GLY A 138 -3.28 1.29 1.56
CA GLY A 138 -4.27 2.31 1.91
C GLY A 138 -4.12 3.60 1.09
N ALA A 139 -2.89 4.10 0.92
CA ALA A 139 -2.61 5.29 0.13
C ALA A 139 -2.95 5.10 -1.36
N VAL A 140 -2.59 3.96 -1.96
CA VAL A 140 -2.92 3.65 -3.36
C VAL A 140 -4.41 3.45 -3.54
N ARG A 141 -5.09 2.76 -2.61
CA ARG A 141 -6.55 2.60 -2.64
C ARG A 141 -7.29 3.94 -2.67
N ALA A 142 -6.88 4.89 -1.84
CA ALA A 142 -7.47 6.22 -1.77
C ALA A 142 -7.08 7.12 -2.96
N GLY A 143 -5.83 7.01 -3.44
CA GLY A 143 -5.25 7.93 -4.42
C GLY A 143 -5.35 7.51 -5.88
N THR A 144 -5.41 6.21 -6.19
CA THR A 144 -5.29 5.74 -7.59
C THR A 144 -6.44 6.22 -8.47
N ARG A 145 -6.15 6.48 -9.74
CA ARG A 145 -7.15 6.74 -10.78
C ARG A 145 -7.51 5.46 -11.54
N ASN A 146 -6.68 4.42 -11.48
CA ASN A 146 -6.88 3.16 -12.17
C ASN A 146 -7.83 2.22 -11.41
N GLU A 147 -8.88 1.72 -12.06
CA GLU A 147 -9.84 0.81 -11.44
C GLU A 147 -9.26 -0.56 -11.07
N THR A 148 -8.49 -1.18 -11.98
CA THR A 148 -7.83 -2.47 -11.73
C THR A 148 -6.90 -2.40 -10.51
N VAL A 149 -6.12 -1.31 -10.40
CA VAL A 149 -5.25 -1.08 -9.24
C VAL A 149 -6.05 -0.84 -7.95
N ARG A 150 -7.19 -0.12 -8.04
CA ARG A 150 -8.06 0.13 -6.89
C ARG A 150 -8.68 -1.16 -6.33
N THR A 151 -9.07 -2.08 -7.21
CA THR A 151 -9.58 -3.41 -6.85
C THR A 151 -8.50 -4.26 -6.21
N LEU A 152 -7.30 -4.33 -6.82
CA LEU A 152 -6.16 -5.04 -6.23
C LEU A 152 -5.80 -4.47 -4.85
N ALA A 153 -5.87 -3.15 -4.67
CA ALA A 153 -5.61 -2.50 -3.39
C ALA A 153 -6.66 -2.85 -2.32
N GLU A 154 -7.95 -3.00 -2.66
CA GLU A 154 -8.96 -3.53 -1.73
C GLU A 154 -8.61 -4.97 -1.31
N GLN A 155 -8.35 -5.84 -2.30
CA GLN A 155 -8.09 -7.26 -2.05
C GLN A 155 -6.84 -7.44 -1.18
N ALA A 156 -5.72 -6.80 -1.56
CA ALA A 156 -4.48 -6.81 -0.79
C ALA A 156 -4.68 -6.29 0.65
N ASN A 157 -5.55 -5.29 0.86
CA ASN A 157 -5.85 -4.77 2.19
C ASN A 157 -6.57 -5.81 3.07
N GLY A 158 -7.46 -6.63 2.48
CA GLY A 158 -8.13 -7.74 3.17
C GLY A 158 -7.15 -8.84 3.59
N PHE A 159 -6.28 -9.29 2.68
CA PHE A 159 -5.27 -10.31 2.96
C PHE A 159 -4.27 -9.82 4.03
N VAL A 160 -3.72 -8.62 3.90
CA VAL A 160 -2.72 -8.10 4.85
C VAL A 160 -3.30 -7.93 6.26
N GLN A 161 -4.56 -7.50 6.41
CA GLN A 161 -5.22 -7.49 7.73
C GLN A 161 -5.36 -8.90 8.31
N THR A 162 -5.80 -9.86 7.49
CA THR A 162 -5.93 -11.27 7.89
C THR A 162 -4.58 -11.83 8.34
N HIS A 163 -3.51 -11.61 7.57
CA HIS A 163 -2.17 -12.08 7.92
C HIS A 163 -1.63 -11.44 9.20
N MET A 164 -1.82 -10.13 9.41
CA MET A 164 -1.45 -9.49 10.67
C MET A 164 -2.18 -10.13 11.86
N THR A 165 -3.49 -10.37 11.76
CA THR A 165 -4.27 -11.05 12.81
C THR A 165 -3.80 -12.47 13.06
N LEU A 166 -3.48 -13.24 12.00
CA LEU A 166 -2.93 -14.58 12.12
C LEU A 166 -1.56 -14.57 12.83
N LEU A 167 -0.65 -13.68 12.45
CA LEU A 167 0.67 -13.53 13.07
C LEU A 167 0.56 -13.10 14.55
N GLU A 168 -0.30 -12.14 14.85
CA GLU A 168 -0.54 -11.65 16.22
C GLU A 168 -1.13 -12.74 17.13
N SER A 169 -1.99 -13.62 16.58
CA SER A 169 -2.56 -14.76 17.30
C SER A 169 -1.54 -15.84 17.73
N THR A 170 -0.29 -15.77 17.26
CA THR A 170 0.79 -16.65 17.77
C THR A 170 1.26 -16.26 19.17
N GLY A 171 1.00 -15.03 19.62
CA GLY A 171 1.59 -14.46 20.83
C GLY A 171 3.09 -14.13 20.73
N LEU A 172 3.71 -14.31 19.56
CA LEU A 172 5.15 -14.09 19.34
C LEU A 172 5.50 -12.70 18.80
N VAL A 173 4.51 -11.89 18.42
CA VAL A 173 4.73 -10.54 17.86
C VAL A 173 5.35 -9.60 18.89
N ARG A 174 6.56 -9.12 18.61
CA ARG A 174 7.31 -8.19 19.46
C ARG A 174 6.94 -6.74 19.14
N TYR A 175 5.76 -6.31 19.60
CA TYR A 175 5.21 -4.97 19.31
C TYR A 175 6.17 -3.80 19.59
N ALA A 176 7.00 -3.90 20.63
CA ALA A 176 8.00 -2.87 20.98
C ALA A 176 9.19 -2.78 19.99
N GLU A 177 9.36 -3.77 19.11
CA GLU A 177 10.40 -3.83 18.08
C GLU A 177 9.85 -3.55 16.66
N LEU A 178 8.54 -3.30 16.53
CA LEU A 178 7.95 -2.87 15.26
C LEU A 178 8.48 -1.49 14.85
N PRO A 179 8.63 -1.21 13.53
CA PRO A 179 9.00 0.12 13.06
C PRO A 179 8.04 1.20 13.58
N PRO A 180 8.54 2.40 13.95
CA PRO A 180 7.70 3.48 14.44
C PRO A 180 6.70 3.92 13.38
N VAL A 181 5.47 4.24 13.80
CA VAL A 181 4.42 4.70 12.88
C VAL A 181 4.81 6.05 12.28
N VAL A 182 5.07 6.06 10.96
CA VAL A 182 5.31 7.29 10.20
C VAL A 182 3.97 7.90 9.82
N VAL A 183 3.36 8.63 10.76
CA VAL A 183 2.21 9.50 10.45
C VAL A 183 2.75 10.79 9.84
N PRO A 184 2.24 11.26 8.68
CA PRO A 184 2.50 12.62 8.22
C PRO A 184 2.14 13.64 9.30
N ALA A 185 2.91 14.72 9.42
CA ALA A 185 2.51 15.82 10.30
C ALA A 185 1.09 16.30 9.94
N PRO A 186 0.28 16.74 10.92
CA PRO A 186 -1.04 17.30 10.64
C PRO A 186 -0.95 18.35 9.53
N GLN A 187 -1.68 18.13 8.45
CA GLN A 187 -1.68 19.07 7.33
C GLN A 187 -2.20 20.42 7.83
N ASP A 188 -1.52 21.51 7.49
CA ASP A 188 -2.09 22.84 7.68
C ASP A 188 -3.33 22.96 6.79
N GLN A 189 -4.51 22.97 7.40
CA GLN A 189 -5.79 23.13 6.72
C GLN A 189 -6.18 24.61 6.56
N SER A 190 -5.26 25.56 6.80
CA SER A 190 -5.50 26.96 6.54
C SER A 190 -5.90 27.21 5.08
N LEU A 191 -6.74 28.22 4.85
CA LEU A 191 -7.15 28.61 3.50
C LEU A 191 -5.94 28.96 2.61
N ALA A 192 -4.86 29.47 3.19
CA ALA A 192 -3.61 29.77 2.50
C ALA A 192 -2.86 28.48 2.07
N ALA A 193 -2.74 27.49 2.97
CA ALA A 193 -2.14 26.20 2.64
C ALA A 193 -2.96 25.43 1.59
N ASN A 194 -4.29 25.41 1.72
CA ASN A 194 -5.19 24.81 0.72
C ASN A 194 -5.12 25.52 -0.64
N ALA A 195 -5.07 26.85 -0.67
CA ALA A 195 -4.89 27.60 -1.91
C ALA A 195 -3.54 27.31 -2.58
N LYS A 196 -2.46 27.18 -1.79
CA LYS A 196 -1.13 26.81 -2.27
C LYS A 196 -1.07 25.38 -2.80
N ALA A 197 -1.65 24.41 -2.08
CA ALA A 197 -1.72 23.01 -2.51
C ALA A 197 -2.51 22.86 -3.82
N ASN A 198 -3.61 23.59 -3.98
CA ASN A 198 -4.38 23.62 -5.23
C ASN A 198 -3.61 24.26 -6.40
N ALA A 199 -2.76 25.26 -6.14
CA ALA A 199 -1.88 25.84 -7.16
C ALA A 199 -0.77 24.86 -7.58
N GLU A 200 -0.16 24.15 -6.62
CA GLU A 200 0.88 23.13 -6.88
C GLU A 200 0.32 21.91 -7.63
N PHE A 201 -0.94 21.52 -7.37
CA PHE A 201 -1.63 20.47 -8.12
C PHE A 201 -1.81 20.83 -9.61
N GLY A 202 -1.84 22.11 -9.95
CA GLY A 202 -1.91 22.60 -11.33
C GLY A 202 -0.59 22.55 -12.10
N THR A 203 0.55 22.40 -11.43
CA THR A 203 1.89 22.48 -12.04
C THR A 203 2.59 21.13 -12.25
N GLY A 204 1.94 20.01 -11.91
CA GLY A 204 2.49 18.66 -12.02
C GLY A 204 3.34 18.26 -10.80
N LEU A 205 3.14 17.03 -10.32
CA LEU A 205 3.76 16.53 -9.09
C LEU A 205 5.27 16.29 -9.27
N ASN A 206 6.08 16.87 -8.39
CA ASN A 206 7.52 16.58 -8.32
C ASN A 206 7.76 15.18 -7.74
N THR A 207 8.16 14.25 -8.62
CA THR A 207 8.39 12.83 -8.31
C THR A 207 9.43 12.57 -7.22
N THR A 208 10.33 13.52 -6.95
CA THR A 208 11.39 13.41 -5.93
C THR A 208 10.84 13.17 -4.51
N VAL A 209 9.72 13.81 -4.15
CA VAL A 209 9.12 13.70 -2.81
C VAL A 209 8.50 12.32 -2.59
N ILE A 210 7.92 11.74 -3.66
CA ILE A 210 7.32 10.39 -3.63
C ILE A 210 8.41 9.33 -3.38
N TRP A 211 9.57 9.46 -4.05
CA TRP A 211 10.70 8.56 -3.83
C TRP A 211 11.34 8.69 -2.44
N ALA A 212 11.42 9.90 -1.88
CA ALA A 212 11.95 10.11 -0.53
C ALA A 212 11.12 9.37 0.55
N VAL A 213 9.79 9.38 0.42
CA VAL A 213 8.88 8.67 1.34
C VAL A 213 8.97 7.15 1.15
N LEU A 214 8.96 6.66 -0.10
CA LEU A 214 8.97 5.23 -0.39
C LEU A 214 10.33 4.54 -0.11
N LEU A 215 11.45 5.18 -0.47
CA LEU A 215 12.79 4.67 -0.13
C LEU A 215 13.07 4.78 1.36
N GLY A 216 12.55 5.81 2.04
CA GLY A 216 12.60 5.92 3.50
C GLY A 216 11.95 4.72 4.19
N ALA A 217 10.73 4.35 3.78
CA ALA A 217 10.01 3.20 4.33
C ALA A 217 10.77 1.86 4.16
N LEU A 218 11.34 1.62 2.97
CA LEU A 218 12.12 0.40 2.67
C LEU A 218 13.47 0.37 3.41
N ALA A 219 14.17 1.51 3.49
CA ALA A 219 15.46 1.59 4.17
C ALA A 219 15.34 1.46 5.70
N LEU A 220 14.29 2.02 6.31
CA LEU A 220 14.09 1.98 7.77
C LEU A 220 13.85 0.55 8.29
N GLY A 221 13.14 -0.31 7.53
CA GLY A 221 13.01 -1.73 7.87
C GLY A 221 14.36 -2.49 7.86
N GLY A 222 15.27 -2.12 6.95
CA GLY A 222 16.64 -2.64 6.92
C GLY A 222 17.49 -2.17 8.10
N VAL A 223 17.47 -0.87 8.41
CA VAL A 223 18.31 -0.27 9.46
C VAL A 223 17.88 -0.68 10.87
N ALA A 224 16.57 -0.83 11.13
CA ALA A 224 16.07 -1.35 12.41
C ALA A 224 16.59 -2.77 12.69
N THR A 225 16.56 -3.65 11.67
CA THR A 225 17.09 -5.01 11.75
C THR A 225 18.57 -5.01 12.18
N VAL A 226 19.42 -4.16 11.59
CA VAL A 226 20.88 -4.16 11.84
C VAL A 226 21.23 -3.75 13.28
N ARG A 227 20.43 -2.91 13.96
CA ARG A 227 20.73 -2.51 15.35
C ARG A 227 20.39 -3.59 16.37
N VAL A 228 19.33 -4.37 16.16
CA VAL A 228 18.94 -5.49 17.05
C VAL A 228 20.01 -6.58 17.07
N PHE A 229 20.70 -6.83 15.95
CA PHE A 229 21.74 -7.87 15.84
C PHE A 229 23.16 -7.45 16.22
N ARG A 230 23.40 -6.19 16.62
CA ARG A 230 24.71 -5.73 17.14
C ARG A 230 24.70 -5.48 18.66
N GLY A 231 23.59 -5.83 19.32
CA GLY A 231 23.34 -5.63 20.74
C GLY A 231 23.34 -6.92 21.58
N LYS A 232 24.10 -7.95 21.18
CA LYS A 232 24.51 -9.10 22.01
C LYS A 232 25.88 -9.59 21.56
#